data_AF-A0A535B270-F1
#
_entry.id   AF-A0A535B270-F1
#
_cell.length_a   1.000
_cell.length_b   1.000
_cell.length_c   1.000
_cell.angle_alpha   90.00
_cell.angle_beta   90.00
_cell.angle_gamma   90.00
#
_symmetry.space_group_name_H-M   'P 1'
#
loop_
_entity.id
_entity.type
_entity.pdbx_description
1 polymer ?
#
loop_
_entity_poly.entity_id
_entity_poly.type
_entity_poly.pdbx_seq_one_letter_code
_entity_poly.pdbx_strand_id
1 'polypeptide(L)' 'MKIKLTLTIDEDLISQAKRYAEARRDSLSGLVEKALQDLTQTQEIPFSKRWRGKFKASRRVSTRYKALSRRYL' A
#
# COMPACT_ATOMS: atom_id res chain seq x y z
N MET A 1 15.08 9.68 0.76
CA MET A 1 15.37 11.05 0.24
C MET A 1 14.06 11.80 0.12
N LYS A 2 14.02 13.11 0.39
CA LYS A 2 12.80 13.92 0.28
C LYS A 2 12.79 14.69 -1.05
N ILE A 3 11.62 14.79 -1.68
CA ILE A 3 11.40 15.51 -2.94
C ILE A 3 10.48 16.70 -2.62
N LYS A 4 10.70 17.86 -3.27
CA LYS A 4 9.85 19.03 -3.09
C LYS A 4 8.53 18.84 -3.85
N LEU A 5 7.41 19.08 -3.17
CA LEU A 5 6.07 19.07 -3.73
C LEU A 5 5.49 20.49 -3.63
N THR A 6 5.06 21.05 -4.76
CA THR A 6 4.35 22.34 -4.82
C THR A 6 2.88 22.08 -5.04
N LEU A 7 2.03 22.65 -4.17
CA LEU A 7 0.57 22.45 -4.19
C LEU A 7 -0.13 23.80 -4.22
N THR A 8 -1.23 23.89 -4.97
CA THR A 8 -2.16 25.00 -4.89
C THR A 8 -3.25 24.64 -3.88
N ILE A 9 -3.39 25.46 -2.83
CA ILE A 9 -4.29 25.22 -1.71
C ILE A 9 -4.88 26.57 -1.29
N ASP A 10 -6.13 26.58 -0.83
CA ASP A 10 -6.77 27.77 -0.28
C ASP A 10 -5.99 28.34 0.91
N GLU A 11 -5.82 29.67 0.93
CA GLU A 11 -5.02 30.38 1.94
C GLU A 11 -5.55 30.17 3.37
N ASP A 12 -6.87 30.19 3.53
CA ASP A 12 -7.52 29.96 4.82
C ASP A 12 -7.21 28.56 5.37
N LEU A 13 -7.12 27.56 4.49
CA LEU A 13 -6.81 26.19 4.86
C LEU A 13 -5.36 26.06 5.30
N ILE A 14 -4.42 26.78 4.69
CA ILE A 14 -3.00 26.78 5.08
C ILE A 14 -2.85 27.27 6.52
N SER A 15 -3.53 28.36 6.86
CA SER A 15 -3.48 28.94 8.21
C SER A 15 -4.04 28.00 9.27
N GLN A 16 -5.18 27.35 8.98
CA GLN A 16 -5.76 26.35 9.87
C GLN A 16 -4.87 25.12 10.02
N ALA A 17 -4.31 24.61 8.92
CA ALA A 17 -3.47 23.42 8.91
C ALA A 17 -2.14 23.63 9.66
N LYS A 18 -1.52 24.82 9.54
CA LYS A 18 -0.32 25.16 10.32
C LYS A 18 -0.58 25.15 11.83
N ARG A 19 -1.66 25.80 12.27
CA ARG A 19 -2.07 25.78 13.71
C ARG A 19 -2.32 24.35 14.19
N TYR A 20 -2.98 23.53 13.38
CA TYR A 20 -3.24 22.12 13.70
C TYR A 20 -1.94 21.30 13.84
N ALA A 21 -0.95 21.56 12.98
CA ALA A 21 0.35 20.89 13.02
C ALA A 21 1.18 21.32 14.23
N GLU A 22 1.24 22.62 14.53
CA GLU A 22 1.94 23.18 15.69
C GLU A 22 1.40 22.63 17.01
N ALA A 23 0.08 22.54 17.15
CA ALA A 23 -0.58 21.94 18.32
C ALA A 23 -0.16 20.48 18.56
N ARG A 24 0.28 19.78 17.50
CA ARG A 24 0.77 18.39 17.54
C ARG A 24 2.29 18.27 17.52
N ARG A 25 3.02 19.39 17.61
CA ARG A 25 4.48 19.47 17.46
C ARG A 25 4.97 18.84 16.14
N ASP A 26 4.17 18.98 15.08
CA ASP A 26 4.48 18.50 13.74
C ASP A 26 4.58 19.69 12.76
N SER A 27 5.08 19.42 11.57
CA SER A 27 5.15 20.37 10.46
C SER A 27 4.03 20.14 9.46
N LEU A 28 3.67 21.18 8.70
CA LEU A 28 2.69 21.05 7.61
C LEU A 28 3.15 20.00 6.57
N SER A 29 4.44 19.97 6.25
CA SER A 29 5.00 18.97 5.34
C SER A 29 4.92 17.55 5.91
N GLY A 30 5.17 17.37 7.21
CA GLY A 30 5.00 16.09 7.90
C GLY A 30 3.54 15.62 7.91
N LEU A 31 2.61 16.54 8.12
CA LEU A 31 1.18 16.25 8.08
C LEU A 31 0.72 15.81 6.68
N VAL A 32 1.17 16.51 5.64
CA VAL A 32 0.89 16.13 4.24
C VAL A 32 1.54 14.79 3.90
N GLU A 33 2.78 14.56 4.32
CA GLU A 33 3.50 13.30 4.09
C GLU A 33 2.75 12.10 4.72
N LYS A 34 2.27 12.24 5.96
CA LYS A 34 1.47 11.20 6.64
C LYS A 34 0.12 10.96 5.96
N ALA A 35 -0.61 12.02 5.60
CA ALA A 35 -1.89 11.86 4.91
C ALA A 35 -1.71 11.15 3.56
N LEU A 36 -0.65 11.48 2.81
CA LEU A 36 -0.30 10.78 1.59
C LEU A 36 0.09 9.33 1.86
N GLN A 37 0.85 9.04 2.90
CA GLN A 37 1.17 7.66 3.31
C GLN A 37 -0.08 6.85 3.64
N ASP A 38 -1.02 7.40 4.40
CA ASP A 38 -2.26 6.71 4.77
C ASP A 38 -3.14 6.43 3.54
N LEU A 39 -3.22 7.37 2.60
CA LEU A 39 -3.96 7.21 1.35
C LEU A 39 -3.28 6.25 0.37
N THR A 40 -1.94 6.21 0.36
CA THR A 40 -1.14 5.39 -0.56
C THR A 40 -0.73 4.04 0.03
N GLN A 41 -0.92 3.84 1.34
CA GLN A 41 -1.12 2.52 1.95
C GLN A 41 -2.43 1.95 1.43
N THR A 42 -2.45 1.71 0.12
CA THR A 42 -3.26 0.66 -0.48
C THR A 42 -2.96 -0.55 0.39
N GLN A 43 -3.99 -1.08 1.06
CA GLN A 43 -3.89 -2.36 1.72
C GLN A 43 -3.22 -3.29 0.72
N GLU A 44 -1.92 -3.58 0.90
CA GLU A 44 -1.24 -4.56 0.07
C GLU A 44 -2.06 -5.81 0.29
N ILE A 45 -2.85 -6.18 -0.72
CA ILE A 45 -3.74 -7.32 -0.60
C ILE A 45 -2.81 -8.46 -0.23
N PRO A 46 -2.92 -9.03 0.99
CA PRO A 46 -1.94 -9.99 1.47
C PRO A 46 -1.77 -11.06 0.41
N PHE A 47 -0.55 -11.55 0.21
CA PHE A 47 -0.25 -12.53 -0.83
C PHE A 47 -1.33 -13.64 -0.90
N SER A 48 -1.75 -14.13 0.27
CA SER A 48 -2.85 -15.09 0.41
C SER A 48 -4.17 -14.62 -0.19
N LYS A 49 -4.64 -13.39 0.08
CA LYS A 49 -5.85 -12.81 -0.55
C LYS A 49 -5.66 -12.56 -2.05
N ARG A 50 -4.47 -12.14 -2.48
CA ARG A 50 -4.18 -11.84 -3.89
C ARG A 50 -4.23 -13.11 -4.76
N TRP A 51 -3.84 -14.25 -4.21
CA TRP A 51 -3.70 -15.52 -4.93
C TRP A 51 -4.70 -16.62 -4.55
N ARG A 52 -5.54 -16.43 -3.52
CA ARG A 52 -6.61 -17.37 -3.15
C ARG A 52 -7.49 -17.67 -4.36
N GLY A 53 -7.64 -18.94 -4.71
CA GLY A 53 -8.46 -19.39 -5.84
C GLY A 53 -7.89 -19.07 -7.23
N LYS A 54 -6.73 -18.39 -7.33
CA LYS A 54 -6.08 -18.07 -8.60
C LYS A 54 -5.06 -19.12 -9.05
N PHE A 55 -4.54 -19.92 -8.12
CA PHE A 55 -3.70 -21.05 -8.48
C PHE A 55 -4.53 -22.14 -9.17
N LYS A 56 -4.28 -22.34 -10.45
CA LYS A 56 -4.78 -23.50 -11.19
C LYS A 56 -3.66 -24.52 -11.28
N ALA A 57 -3.99 -25.79 -11.04
CA ALA A 57 -3.05 -26.87 -11.28
C ALA A 57 -2.59 -26.81 -12.75
N SER A 58 -1.27 -26.84 -12.94
CA SER A 58 -0.67 -27.07 -14.25
C SER A 58 -1.30 -28.32 -14.89
N ARG A 59 -1.53 -28.28 -16.21
CA ARG A 59 -2.15 -29.40 -16.95
C ARG A 59 -1.43 -30.71 -16.59
N ARG A 60 -2.20 -31.75 -16.28
CA ARG A 60 -1.81 -33.06 -15.69
C ARG A 60 -0.78 -33.89 -16.50
N VAL A 61 -0.13 -33.29 -17.49
CA VAL A 61 0.73 -33.96 -18.46
C VAL A 61 2.19 -33.99 -18.00
N SER A 62 2.62 -33.08 -17.12
CA SER A 62 4.02 -33.10 -16.67
C SER A 62 4.32 -34.33 -15.80
N THR A 63 5.43 -35.00 -16.10
CA THR A 63 5.96 -36.13 -15.32
C THR A 63 6.15 -35.77 -13.85
N ARG A 64 6.61 -34.54 -13.57
CA ARG A 64 6.75 -34.00 -12.22
C ARG A 64 5.41 -33.92 -11.46
N TYR A 65 4.32 -33.52 -12.12
CA TYR A 65 3.00 -33.47 -11.48
C TYR A 65 2.53 -34.86 -11.04
N LYS A 66 2.71 -35.90 -11.88
CA LYS A 66 2.35 -37.28 -11.55
C LYS A 66 3.14 -37.81 -10.33
N ALA A 67 4.42 -37.47 -10.24
CA ALA A 67 5.26 -37.88 -9.10
C ALA A 67 4.81 -37.20 -7.80
N LEU A 68 4.50 -35.90 -7.85
CA LEU A 68 4.08 -35.14 -6.67
C LEU A 68 2.65 -35.52 -6.22
N SER A 69 1.72 -35.76 -7.16
CA SER A 69 0.35 -36.15 -6.79
C SER A 69 0.33 -37.45 -6.01
N ARG A 70 1.10 -38.47 -6.43
CA ARG A 70 1.17 -39.76 -5.71
C ARG A 70 1.71 -39.64 -4.27
N ARG A 71 2.47 -38.59 -3.97
CA ARG A 71 3.13 -38.42 -2.67
C ARG A 71 2.30 -37.60 -1.68
N TYR A 72 1.46 -36.68 -2.18
CA TYR A 72 0.84 -35.64 -1.36
C TYR A 72 -0.68 -35.49 -1.53
N LEU A 73 -1.29 -36.16 -2.52
CA LEU A 73 -2.74 -36.25 -2.71
C LEU A 73 -3.18 -37.69 -2.52
#